data_AF-A0A7G1KKD8-F1
#
_entry.id   AF-A0A7G1KKD8-F1
#
_cell.length_a   1.000
_cell.length_b   1.000
_cell.length_c   1.000
_cell.angle_alpha   90.00
_cell.angle_beta   90.00
_cell.angle_gamma   90.00
#
_symmetry.space_group_name_H-M   'P 1'
#
loop_
_entity.id
_entity.type
_entity.pdbx_description
1 polymer ?
#
loop_
_entity_poly.entity_id
_entity_poly.type
_entity_poly.pdbx_seq_one_letter_code
_entity_poly.pdbx_strand_id
1 'polypeptide(L)'
;MPSLLDLLLVSMIRAWMAESGTGVWPAALTETVTAAALRALHTDPAAHWSNDRLAAEVGVSRATLTRRFATLVGQPPMGYLTWWRLTRAAGLLRETTDPLSAIAEQVGYATTYAFAHAFKKQFGMSPGRYRNGATTTGR
;
A
#
# COMPACT_ATOMS: atom_id res chain seq x y z
N MET A 1 14.95 6.91 24.82
CA MET A 1 16.07 6.28 24.12
C MET A 1 15.53 5.77 22.79
N PRO A 2 15.91 6.35 21.64
CA PRO A 2 15.47 5.83 20.35
C PRO A 2 15.84 4.34 20.24
N SER A 3 14.96 3.54 19.63
CA SER A 3 15.21 2.12 19.42
C SER A 3 16.50 1.94 18.61
N LEU A 4 17.29 0.92 18.93
CA LEU A 4 18.51 0.59 18.19
C LEU A 4 18.23 0.42 16.69
N LEU A 5 17.04 -0.08 16.34
CA LEU A 5 16.55 -0.19 14.96
C LEU A 5 16.39 1.15 14.27
N ASP A 6 15.96 2.19 14.99
CA ASP A 6 15.74 3.53 14.43
C ASP A 6 17.09 4.19 14.10
N LEU A 7 18.07 4.03 14.99
CA LEU A 7 19.45 4.47 14.76
C LEU A 7 20.13 3.69 13.63
N LEU A 8 19.87 2.39 13.50
CA LEU A 8 20.36 1.57 12.40
C LEU A 8 19.71 1.94 11.07
N LEU A 9 18.40 2.20 11.05
CA LEU A 9 17.68 2.64 9.87
C LEU A 9 18.22 4.00 9.38
N VAL A 10 18.35 4.96 10.29
CA VAL A 10 18.89 6.29 9.98
C VAL A 10 20.35 6.20 9.51
N SER A 11 21.18 5.35 10.11
CA SER A 11 22.58 5.20 9.71
C SER A 11 22.72 4.54 8.34
N MET A 12 21.90 3.52 8.03
CA MET A 12 21.86 2.89 6.71
C MET A 12 21.39 3.88 5.63
N ILE A 13 20.35 4.68 5.91
CA ILE A 13 19.87 5.71 4.97
C ILE A 13 20.95 6.76 4.72
N ARG A 14 21.64 7.23 5.78
CA ARG A 14 22.72 8.22 5.62
C ARG A 14 23.92 7.67 4.86
N ALA A 15 24.30 6.41 5.11
CA ALA A 15 25.38 5.75 4.38
C ALA A 15 25.05 5.63 2.88
N TRP A 16 23.83 5.18 2.55
CA TRP A 16 23.37 5.07 1.17
C TRP A 16 23.29 6.44 0.45
N MET A 17 22.88 7.50 1.17
CA MET A 17 22.88 8.86 0.62
C MET A 17 24.30 9.40 0.42
N ALA A 18 25.26 9.06 1.28
CA ALA A 18 26.64 9.51 1.17
C ALA A 18 27.39 8.83 0.00
N GLU A 19 27.02 7.60 -0.35
CA GLU A 19 27.61 6.84 -1.45
C GLU A 19 27.13 7.33 -2.83
N SER A 20 25.97 8.00 -2.89
CA SER A 20 25.32 8.48 -4.12
C SER A 20 25.85 9.84 -4.61
N GLY A 21 27.17 10.08 -4.49
CA GLY A 21 27.87 11.37 -4.60
C GLY A 21 27.75 12.18 -5.91
N THR A 22 26.54 12.55 -6.33
CA THR A 22 26.30 13.61 -7.31
C THR A 22 25.30 14.63 -6.74
N GLY A 23 25.84 15.81 -6.38
CA GLY A 23 25.12 16.94 -5.79
C GLY A 23 24.22 17.68 -6.80
N VAL A 24 23.26 16.98 -7.38
CA VAL A 24 22.14 17.57 -8.13
C VAL A 24 20.88 16.82 -7.70
N TRP A 25 20.17 17.34 -6.70
CA TRP A 25 18.85 16.81 -6.35
C TRP A 25 17.86 17.08 -7.47
N PRO A 26 17.09 16.05 -7.87
CA PRO A 26 15.96 16.30 -8.71
C PRO A 26 14.78 15.51 -8.17
N ALA A 27 14.04 16.03 -7.19
CA ALA A 27 12.77 15.40 -6.78
C ALA A 27 11.84 15.15 -8.00
N ALA A 28 12.01 15.93 -9.08
CA ALA A 28 11.35 15.75 -10.38
C ALA A 28 12.07 14.80 -11.38
N LEU A 29 13.36 14.45 -11.21
CA LEU A 29 14.07 13.45 -12.04
C LEU A 29 14.29 12.10 -11.30
N THR A 30 14.07 12.03 -9.98
CA THR A 30 14.06 10.78 -9.19
C THR A 30 12.69 10.15 -9.08
N GLU A 31 11.63 10.82 -9.57
CA GLU A 31 10.31 10.22 -9.60
C GLU A 31 10.24 9.18 -10.73
N THR A 32 10.75 7.99 -10.43
CA THR A 32 10.56 6.82 -11.28
C THR A 32 9.07 6.60 -11.48
N VAL A 33 8.68 6.10 -12.65
CA VAL A 33 7.30 5.67 -12.96
C VAL A 33 6.68 4.85 -11.81
N THR A 34 7.49 4.00 -11.17
CA THR A 34 7.07 3.19 -10.02
C THR A 34 6.82 4.04 -8.77
N ALA A 35 7.69 5.01 -8.46
CA ALA A 35 7.49 5.92 -7.34
C ALA A 35 6.23 6.78 -7.51
N ALA A 36 5.99 7.32 -8.72
CA ALA A 36 4.76 8.05 -9.04
C ALA A 36 3.52 7.17 -8.86
N ALA A 37 3.57 5.93 -9.38
CA ALA A 37 2.48 4.99 -9.26
C ALA A 37 2.19 4.62 -7.79
N LEU A 38 3.23 4.35 -6.99
CA LEU A 38 3.08 4.08 -5.56
C LEU A 38 2.47 5.26 -4.82
N ARG A 39 2.92 6.48 -5.13
CA ARG A 39 2.38 7.72 -4.54
C ARG A 39 0.89 7.85 -4.86
N ALA A 40 0.50 7.74 -6.13
CA ALA A 40 -0.91 7.82 -6.54
C ALA A 40 -1.79 6.79 -5.83
N LEU A 41 -1.34 5.53 -5.76
CA LEU A 41 -2.07 4.45 -5.09
C LEU A 41 -2.18 4.64 -3.57
N HIS A 42 -1.18 5.25 -2.93
CA HIS A 42 -1.21 5.54 -1.50
C HIS A 42 -2.03 6.76 -1.13
N THR A 43 -2.02 7.80 -1.97
CA THR A 43 -2.77 9.04 -1.77
C THR A 43 -4.27 8.77 -1.77
N ASP A 44 -4.76 8.05 -2.77
CA ASP A 44 -6.18 7.68 -2.85
C ASP A 44 -6.33 6.18 -3.15
N PRO A 45 -6.24 5.32 -2.13
CA PRO A 45 -6.43 3.90 -2.32
C PRO A 45 -7.88 3.55 -2.64
N ALA A 46 -8.86 4.41 -2.32
CA ALA A 46 -10.27 4.09 -2.50
C ALA A 46 -10.74 4.28 -3.95
N ALA A 47 -10.09 5.18 -4.71
CA ALA A 47 -10.38 5.40 -6.12
C ALA A 47 -10.46 4.11 -6.97
N HIS A 48 -11.30 4.15 -7.99
CA HIS A 48 -11.42 3.10 -9.02
C HIS A 48 -10.18 3.09 -9.92
N TRP A 49 -9.07 2.58 -9.41
CA TRP A 49 -7.85 2.39 -10.17
C TRP A 49 -7.97 1.19 -11.11
N SER A 50 -7.47 1.40 -12.32
CA SER A 50 -7.15 0.35 -13.28
C SER A 50 -5.70 0.55 -13.73
N ASN A 51 -5.11 -0.46 -14.35
CA ASN A 51 -3.78 -0.28 -14.94
C ASN A 51 -3.76 0.83 -16.00
N ASP A 52 -4.86 1.02 -16.75
CA ASP A 52 -4.95 2.06 -17.78
C ASP A 52 -5.04 3.46 -17.15
N ARG A 53 -5.88 3.63 -16.12
CA ARG A 53 -5.96 4.91 -15.38
C ARG A 53 -4.65 5.25 -14.70
N LEU A 54 -4.02 4.29 -14.03
CA LEU A 54 -2.75 4.51 -13.35
C LEU A 54 -1.62 4.80 -14.33
N ALA A 55 -1.62 4.16 -15.50
CA ALA A 55 -0.62 4.42 -16.55
C ALA A 55 -0.78 5.82 -17.13
N ALA A 56 -2.02 6.27 -17.34
CA ALA A 56 -2.32 7.65 -17.73
C ALA A 56 -1.86 8.66 -16.67
N GLU A 57 -2.12 8.39 -15.39
CA GLU A 57 -1.70 9.23 -14.25
C GLU A 57 -0.18 9.47 -14.23
N VAL A 58 0.61 8.42 -14.53
CA VAL A 58 2.08 8.50 -14.48
C VAL A 58 2.74 8.74 -15.85
N GLY A 59 1.93 8.99 -16.89
CA GLY A 59 2.43 9.36 -18.22
C GLY A 59 3.15 8.25 -19.00
N VAL A 60 2.77 6.97 -18.83
CA VAL A 60 3.33 5.85 -19.62
C VAL A 60 2.27 4.91 -20.18
N SER A 61 2.67 3.98 -21.05
CA SER A 61 1.78 2.91 -21.48
C SER A 61 1.51 1.90 -20.34
N ARG A 62 0.36 1.24 -20.37
CA ARG A 62 0.00 0.17 -19.42
C ARG A 62 1.05 -0.95 -19.35
N ALA A 63 1.61 -1.34 -20.50
CA ALA A 63 2.64 -2.38 -20.56
C ALA A 63 3.95 -1.92 -19.88
N THR A 64 4.37 -0.67 -20.11
CA THR A 64 5.54 -0.09 -19.44
C THR A 64 5.33 0.01 -17.93
N LEU A 65 4.17 0.49 -17.49
CA LEU A 65 3.82 0.56 -16.06
C LEU A 65 3.89 -0.83 -15.43
N THR A 66 3.16 -1.80 -15.98
CA THR A 66 3.04 -3.14 -15.38
C THR A 66 4.42 -3.80 -15.28
N ARG A 67 5.23 -3.72 -16.33
CA ARG A 67 6.59 -4.29 -16.35
C ARG A 67 7.49 -3.62 -15.31
N ARG A 68 7.62 -2.29 -15.36
CA ARG A 68 8.53 -1.54 -14.46
C ARG A 68 8.13 -1.69 -12.99
N PHE A 69 6.83 -1.62 -12.72
CA PHE A 69 6.30 -1.77 -11.37
C PHE A 69 6.58 -3.18 -10.84
N ALA A 70 6.28 -4.23 -11.63
CA ALA A 70 6.53 -5.61 -11.20
C ALA A 70 8.03 -5.90 -11.00
N THR A 71 8.91 -5.37 -11.87
CA THR A 71 10.37 -5.53 -11.71
C THR A 71 10.88 -4.93 -10.41
N LEU A 72 10.34 -3.77 -9.98
CA LEU A 72 10.84 -3.07 -8.80
C LEU A 72 10.11 -3.44 -7.50
N VAL A 73 8.81 -3.73 -7.55
CA VAL A 73 7.95 -3.99 -6.38
C VAL A 73 7.70 -5.49 -6.17
N GLY A 74 8.02 -6.33 -7.16
CA GLY A 74 7.83 -7.79 -7.12
C GLY A 74 6.40 -8.25 -7.41
N GLN A 75 5.47 -7.34 -7.69
CA GLN A 75 4.08 -7.66 -8.03
C GLN A 75 3.46 -6.60 -8.95
N PRO A 76 2.41 -6.92 -9.75
CA PRO A 76 1.73 -5.93 -10.57
C PRO A 76 1.01 -4.83 -9.75
N PRO A 77 0.76 -3.64 -10.34
CA PRO A 77 0.18 -2.50 -9.62
C PRO A 77 -1.16 -2.79 -8.92
N MET A 78 -2.08 -3.49 -9.60
CA MET A 78 -3.40 -3.80 -9.02
C MET A 78 -3.33 -4.88 -7.92
N GLY A 79 -2.35 -5.78 -8.00
CA GLY A 79 -2.05 -6.72 -6.92
C GLY A 79 -1.57 -5.99 -5.68
N TYR A 80 -0.64 -5.04 -5.88
CA TYR A 80 -0.15 -4.17 -4.82
C TYR A 80 -1.27 -3.35 -4.17
N LEU A 81 -2.13 -2.70 -4.97
CA LEU A 81 -3.25 -1.93 -4.44
C LEU A 81 -4.20 -2.81 -3.62
N THR A 82 -4.49 -4.03 -4.08
CA THR A 82 -5.33 -4.98 -3.33
C THR A 82 -4.72 -5.29 -1.98
N TRP A 83 -3.43 -5.62 -1.92
CA TRP A 83 -2.70 -5.86 -0.68
C TRP A 83 -2.73 -4.63 0.24
N TRP A 84 -2.48 -3.45 -0.31
CA TRP A 84 -2.47 -2.19 0.44
C TRP A 84 -3.84 -1.87 1.06
N ARG A 85 -4.92 -1.96 0.27
CA ARG A 85 -6.31 -1.76 0.73
C ARG A 85 -6.66 -2.69 1.89
N LEU A 86 -6.32 -3.97 1.76
CA LEU A 86 -6.61 -4.97 2.77
C LEU A 86 -5.76 -4.78 4.04
N THR A 87 -4.51 -4.34 3.90
CA THR A 87 -3.63 -4.01 5.03
C THR A 87 -4.16 -2.80 5.80
N ARG A 88 -4.62 -1.76 5.09
CA ARG A 88 -5.30 -0.61 5.69
C ARG A 88 -6.60 -1.01 6.38
N ALA A 89 -7.41 -1.87 5.75
CA ALA A 89 -8.62 -2.39 6.35
C ALA A 89 -8.34 -3.19 7.63
N ALA A 90 -7.24 -3.96 7.67
CA ALA A 90 -6.83 -4.67 8.88
C ALA A 90 -6.50 -3.71 10.03
N GLY A 91 -5.90 -2.55 9.75
CA GLY A 91 -5.72 -1.46 10.71
C GLY A 91 -7.05 -0.95 11.24
N LEU A 92 -7.94 -0.53 10.34
CA LEU A 92 -9.29 -0.03 10.69
C LEU A 92 -10.09 -1.04 11.53
N LEU A 93 -10.03 -2.33 11.19
CA LEU A 93 -10.71 -3.39 11.93
C LEU A 93 -10.26 -3.51 13.39
N ARG A 94 -9.00 -3.16 13.69
CA ARG A 94 -8.43 -3.18 15.06
C ARG A 94 -8.62 -1.86 15.80
N GLU A 95 -8.57 -0.75 15.06
CA GLU A 95 -8.53 0.60 15.63
C GLU A 95 -9.93 1.20 15.81
N THR A 96 -10.94 0.73 15.06
CA THR A 96 -12.28 1.30 15.09
C THR A 96 -13.37 0.23 15.28
N THR A 97 -14.54 0.69 15.73
CA THR A 97 -15.78 -0.10 15.80
C THR A 97 -16.65 0.04 14.56
N ASP A 98 -16.12 0.60 13.46
CA ASP A 98 -16.91 0.91 12.28
C ASP A 98 -17.56 -0.34 11.68
N PRO A 99 -18.77 -0.22 11.09
CA PRO A 99 -19.39 -1.34 10.41
C PRO A 99 -18.53 -1.79 9.22
N LEU A 100 -18.55 -3.09 8.91
CA LEU A 100 -17.74 -3.65 7.81
C LEU A 100 -18.03 -3.00 6.45
N SER A 101 -19.26 -2.51 6.24
CA SER A 101 -19.64 -1.77 5.04
C SER A 101 -18.89 -0.44 4.92
N ALA A 102 -18.78 0.31 6.01
CA ALA A 102 -18.04 1.58 6.02
C ALA A 102 -16.54 1.36 5.78
N ILE A 103 -15.95 0.33 6.40
CA ILE A 103 -14.54 -0.03 6.15
C ILE A 103 -14.33 -0.45 4.69
N ALA A 104 -15.24 -1.24 4.13
CA ALA A 104 -15.18 -1.66 2.73
C ALA A 104 -15.18 -0.45 1.79
N GLU A 105 -16.09 0.51 2.01
CA GLU A 105 -16.17 1.75 1.24
C GLU A 105 -14.89 2.58 1.38
N GLN A 106 -14.41 2.79 2.61
CA GLN A 106 -13.21 3.58 2.89
C GLN A 106 -11.94 3.01 2.25
N VAL A 107 -11.86 1.70 2.03
CA VAL A 107 -10.74 1.04 1.35
C VAL A 107 -11.04 0.71 -0.12
N GLY A 108 -12.13 1.23 -0.70
CA GLY A 108 -12.42 1.19 -2.13
C GLY A 108 -13.06 -0.09 -2.65
N TYR A 109 -13.78 -0.83 -1.80
CA TYR A 109 -14.61 -1.96 -2.21
C TYR A 109 -16.07 -1.56 -2.32
N ALA A 110 -16.67 -1.80 -3.50
CA ALA A 110 -18.07 -1.47 -3.76
C ALA A 110 -19.07 -2.28 -2.93
N THR A 111 -18.68 -3.47 -2.45
CA THR A 111 -19.55 -4.32 -1.63
C THR A 111 -18.78 -4.94 -0.47
N THR A 112 -19.46 -5.10 0.66
CA THR A 112 -18.94 -5.81 1.84
C THR A 112 -18.59 -7.26 1.51
N TYR A 113 -19.31 -7.90 0.58
CA TYR A 113 -19.02 -9.26 0.15
C TYR A 113 -17.67 -9.36 -0.58
N ALA A 114 -17.42 -8.47 -1.55
CA ALA A 114 -16.15 -8.45 -2.29
C ALA A 114 -14.96 -8.17 -1.34
N PHE A 115 -15.15 -7.24 -0.41
CA PHE A 115 -14.19 -6.95 0.64
C PHE A 115 -13.91 -8.19 1.51
N ALA A 116 -14.94 -8.82 2.07
CA ALA A 116 -14.79 -9.96 2.97
C ALA A 116 -14.13 -11.17 2.27
N HIS A 117 -14.47 -11.41 1.00
CA HIS A 117 -13.85 -12.46 0.20
C HIS A 117 -12.35 -12.19 -0.02
N ALA A 118 -12.00 -10.98 -0.46
CA ALA A 118 -10.61 -10.59 -0.69
C ALA A 118 -9.80 -10.61 0.62
N PHE A 119 -10.38 -10.12 1.72
CA PHE A 119 -9.75 -10.13 3.04
C PHE A 119 -9.48 -11.56 3.53
N LYS A 120 -10.45 -12.47 3.42
CA LYS A 120 -10.28 -13.86 3.81
C LYS A 120 -9.20 -14.55 2.97
N LYS A 121 -9.13 -14.25 1.67
CA LYS A 121 -8.08 -14.77 0.78
C LYS A 121 -6.69 -14.29 1.21
N GLN A 122 -6.56 -13.04 1.65
CA GLN A 122 -5.28 -12.44 2.03
C GLN A 122 -4.82 -12.83 3.44
N PHE A 123 -5.72 -12.88 4.42
CA PHE A 123 -5.39 -13.06 5.84
C PHE A 123 -5.80 -14.43 6.41
N GLY A 124 -6.41 -15.30 5.60
CA GLY A 124 -6.84 -16.64 6.01
C GLY A 124 -8.10 -16.67 6.90
N MET A 125 -8.63 -15.51 7.31
CA MET A 125 -9.82 -15.41 8.16
C MET A 125 -10.72 -14.25 7.77
N SER A 126 -12.00 -14.29 8.17
CA SER A 126 -12.95 -13.22 7.85
C SER A 126 -12.65 -11.92 8.62
N PRO A 127 -13.05 -10.75 8.09
CA PRO A 127 -12.87 -9.45 8.76
C PRO A 127 -13.43 -9.42 10.20
N GLY A 128 -14.62 -9.99 10.41
CA GLY A 128 -15.24 -10.04 11.74
C GLY A 128 -14.46 -10.90 12.72
N ARG A 129 -13.95 -12.06 12.28
CA ARG A 129 -13.09 -12.91 13.13
C ARG A 129 -11.76 -12.22 13.41
N TYR A 130 -11.20 -11.51 12.44
CA TYR A 130 -9.99 -10.73 12.60
C TYR A 130 -10.14 -9.65 13.69
N ARG A 131 -11.24 -8.90 13.67
CA ARG A 131 -11.59 -7.91 14.70
C ARG A 131 -11.70 -8.55 16.09
N ASN A 132 -12.47 -9.64 16.21
CA ASN A 132 -12.72 -10.30 17.50
C ASN A 132 -11.46 -11.00 18.05
N GLY A 133 -10.55 -11.44 17.18
CA GLY A 133 -9.25 -11.99 17.59
C GLY A 133 -8.33 -10.95 18.22
N ALA A 134 -8.42 -9.68 17.81
CA ALA A 134 -7.68 -8.58 18.43
C ALA A 134 -8.22 -8.21 19.82
N THR A 135 -9.51 -8.46 20.10
CA THR A 135 -10.14 -8.15 21.40
C THR A 135 -9.86 -9.17 22.51
N THR A 136 -9.23 -10.31 22.22
CA THR A 136 -9.00 -11.39 23.22
C THR A 136 -7.71 -11.22 24.03
N THR A 137 -6.88 -10.21 23.77
CA THR A 137 -5.63 -9.95 24.54
C THR A 137 -5.81 -8.98 25.71
N GLY A 138 -7.04 -8.67 26.12
CA GLY A 138 -7.34 -7.79 27.26
C GLY A 138 -8.40 -8.35 28.18
N ARG A 139 -8.14 -9.50 28.83
CA ARG A 139 -8.86 -9.91 30.03
C ARG A 139 -8.00 -10.76 30.94
#